data_AF-A0A679K020-F1
#
_entry.id   AF-A0A679K020-F1
#
_cell.length_a   1.000
_cell.length_b   1.000
_cell.length_c   1.000
_cell.angle_alpha   90.00
_cell.angle_beta   90.00
_cell.angle_gamma   90.00
#
_symmetry.space_group_name_H-M   'P 1'
#
loop_
_entity.id
_entity.type
_entity.pdbx_description
1 polymer ?
#
loop_
_entity_poly.entity_id
_entity_poly.type
_entity_poly.pdbx_seq_one_letter_code
_entity_poly.pdbx_strand_id
1 'polypeptide(L)'
;MSTNDKPPSRDIEEEPATPAGDVVMIYATFPDRSAALALGRELVEQGLAGCINVLPAMTSIYVWKGETETAEEAVLIAKLSRQGADRAVAHIVANHPYETPAVLVVPVVGGSSDYLNWVVGGTRP
;
A
#
# COMPACT_ATOMS: atom_id res chain seq x y z
N MET A 1 0.83 -23.26 5.72
CA MET A 1 1.00 -23.52 4.28
C MET A 1 0.28 -22.41 3.54
N SER A 2 0.99 -21.38 3.08
CA SER A 2 0.38 -20.32 2.28
C SER A 2 0.34 -20.85 0.85
N THR A 3 -0.85 -21.18 0.34
CA THR A 3 -0.99 -21.43 -1.10
C THR A 3 -0.74 -20.10 -1.79
N ASN A 4 0.33 -20.04 -2.57
CA ASN A 4 0.63 -18.88 -3.41
C ASN A 4 -0.26 -19.00 -4.65
N ASP A 5 -1.58 -18.99 -4.44
CA ASP A 5 -2.55 -19.08 -5.51
C ASP A 5 -2.41 -17.82 -6.36
N LYS A 6 -2.23 -18.04 -7.67
CA LYS A 6 -2.32 -16.98 -8.67
C LYS A 6 -3.63 -16.23 -8.42
N PRO A 7 -3.66 -14.88 -8.41
CA PRO A 7 -4.91 -14.14 -8.27
C PRO A 7 -5.91 -14.70 -9.29
N PRO A 8 -7.18 -14.92 -8.90
CA PRO A 8 -8.14 -15.60 -9.74
C PRO A 8 -8.30 -14.85 -11.06
N SER A 9 -8.03 -15.53 -12.17
CA SER A 9 -8.36 -15.03 -13.51
C SER A 9 -9.88 -14.97 -13.60
N ARG A 10 -10.45 -13.77 -13.53
CA ARG A 10 -11.79 -13.55 -14.08
C ARG A 10 -11.66 -13.53 -15.60
N ASP A 11 -12.64 -14.09 -16.30
CA ASP A 11 -12.76 -13.99 -17.75
C ASP A 11 -12.92 -12.50 -18.10
N ILE A 12 -11.80 -11.85 -18.37
CA ILE A 12 -11.72 -10.47 -18.84
C ILE A 12 -11.65 -10.59 -20.37
N GLU A 13 -12.73 -10.23 -21.06
CA GLU A 13 -12.67 -9.86 -22.48
C GLU A 13 -11.45 -8.95 -22.65
N GLU A 14 -10.55 -9.18 -23.61
CA GLU A 14 -9.25 -8.50 -23.77
C GLU A 14 -9.34 -6.97 -23.56
N GLU A 15 -9.30 -6.52 -22.31
CA GLU A 15 -9.20 -5.11 -21.97
C GLU A 15 -7.76 -4.69 -22.23
N PRO A 16 -7.54 -3.50 -22.83
CA PRO A 16 -6.20 -3.02 -23.08
C PRO A 16 -5.40 -3.05 -21.79
N ALA A 17 -4.18 -3.58 -21.85
CA ALA A 17 -3.30 -3.70 -20.70
C ALA A 17 -3.24 -2.35 -19.96
N THR A 18 -3.53 -2.36 -18.66
CA THR A 18 -3.39 -1.16 -17.81
C THR A 18 -1.98 -0.61 -18.03
N PRO A 19 -1.84 0.63 -18.51
CA PRO A 19 -0.53 1.25 -18.65
C PRO A 19 0.18 1.21 -17.31
N ALA A 20 1.49 0.92 -17.32
CA ALA A 20 2.27 0.86 -16.10
C ALA A 20 2.30 2.16 -15.28
N GLY A 21 1.76 3.28 -15.82
CA GLY A 21 1.56 4.54 -15.12
C GLY A 21 0.29 4.62 -14.25
N ASP A 22 -0.65 3.68 -14.35
CA ASP A 22 -1.94 3.75 -13.63
C ASP A 22 -1.91 3.06 -12.26
N VAL A 23 -0.76 2.50 -11.87
CA VAL A 23 -0.54 1.94 -10.53
C VAL A 23 0.51 2.77 -9.80
N VAL A 24 0.31 2.93 -8.50
CA VAL A 24 1.31 3.48 -7.58
C VAL A 24 1.51 2.54 -6.41
N MET A 25 2.61 2.74 -5.69
CA MET A 25 2.78 2.17 -4.36
C MET A 25 2.64 3.27 -3.32
N ILE A 26 2.01 2.98 -2.19
CA ILE A 26 2.17 3.80 -0.99
C ILE A 26 3.14 3.10 -0.05
N TYR A 27 4.21 3.79 0.32
CA TYR A 27 5.08 3.42 1.42
C TYR A 27 4.62 4.19 2.66
N ALA A 28 4.35 3.48 3.75
CA ALA A 28 4.06 4.09 5.04
C ALA A 28 4.71 3.33 6.19
N THR A 29 5.03 4.02 7.29
CA THR A 29 5.58 3.41 8.51
C THR A 29 4.57 3.49 9.65
N PHE A 30 4.51 2.46 10.47
CA PHE A 30 3.58 2.31 11.60
C PHE A 30 4.35 1.94 12.86
N PRO A 31 3.82 2.29 14.06
CA PRO A 31 4.47 1.99 15.33
C PRO A 31 4.72 0.49 15.56
N ASP A 32 3.85 -0.35 14.99
CA ASP A 32 4.02 -1.79 15.06
C ASP A 32 3.31 -2.51 13.92
N ARG A 33 3.58 -3.82 13.82
CA ARG A 33 2.98 -4.72 12.82
C ARG A 33 1.45 -4.80 12.95
N SER A 34 0.90 -4.71 14.16
CA SER A 34 -0.52 -4.84 14.41
C SER A 34 -1.28 -3.64 13.84
N ALA A 35 -0.79 -2.43 14.10
CA ALA A 35 -1.33 -1.18 13.55
C ALA A 35 -1.29 -1.19 12.01
N ALA A 36 -0.15 -1.58 11.41
CA ALA A 36 -0.03 -1.71 9.96
C ALA A 36 -1.02 -2.74 9.37
N LEU A 37 -1.21 -3.88 10.03
CA LEU A 37 -2.14 -4.91 9.56
C LEU A 37 -3.61 -4.50 9.70
N ALA A 38 -3.98 -3.81 10.78
CA ALA A 38 -5.33 -3.33 10.98
C ALA A 38 -5.72 -2.36 9.85
N LEU A 39 -4.94 -1.30 9.66
CA LEU A 39 -5.20 -0.33 8.60
C LEU A 39 -5.07 -0.95 7.20
N GLY A 40 -4.08 -1.83 6.99
CA GLY A 40 -3.91 -2.54 5.73
C GLY A 40 -5.15 -3.35 5.32
N ARG A 41 -5.78 -4.04 6.26
CA ARG A 41 -7.04 -4.76 5.98
C ARG A 41 -8.15 -3.81 5.59
N GLU A 42 -8.32 -2.72 6.33
CA GLU A 42 -9.33 -1.70 6.04
C GLU A 42 -9.18 -1.11 4.64
N LEU A 43 -7.94 -0.81 4.22
CA LEU A 43 -7.67 -0.30 2.86
C LEU A 43 -8.13 -1.28 1.78
N VAL A 44 -7.90 -2.58 1.95
CA VAL A 44 -8.33 -3.59 0.96
C VAL A 44 -9.85 -3.80 1.00
N GLU A 45 -10.42 -3.92 2.19
CA GLU A 45 -11.86 -4.16 2.38
C GLU A 45 -12.72 -3.00 1.84
N GLN A 46 -12.23 -1.76 1.97
CA GLN A 46 -12.88 -0.57 1.43
C GLN A 46 -12.58 -0.34 -0.07
N GLY A 47 -11.70 -1.15 -0.67
CA GLY A 47 -11.26 -0.99 -2.06
C GLY A 47 -10.40 0.26 -2.27
N LEU A 48 -9.70 0.74 -1.24
CA LEU A 48 -8.70 1.81 -1.33
C LEU A 48 -7.33 1.30 -1.79
N ALA A 49 -7.08 -0.01 -1.69
CA ALA A 49 -5.91 -0.66 -2.25
C ALA A 49 -6.22 -2.07 -2.77
N GLY A 50 -5.58 -2.49 -3.86
CA GLY A 50 -5.71 -3.85 -4.37
C GLY A 50 -4.86 -4.87 -3.61
N CYS A 51 -3.73 -4.44 -3.03
CA CYS A 51 -2.84 -5.33 -2.28
C CYS A 51 -2.05 -4.57 -1.21
N ILE A 52 -1.79 -5.23 -0.08
CA ILE A 52 -0.97 -4.71 1.01
C ILE A 52 0.13 -5.72 1.33
N ASN A 53 1.35 -5.23 1.54
CA ASN A 53 2.40 -5.99 2.22
C ASN A 53 2.77 -5.28 3.51
N VAL A 54 3.02 -6.05 4.56
CA VAL A 54 3.53 -5.54 5.84
C VAL A 54 4.88 -6.19 6.10
N LEU A 55 5.92 -5.38 6.17
CA LEU A 55 7.26 -5.79 6.58
C LEU A 55 7.45 -5.43 8.06
N PRO A 56 7.49 -6.41 8.97
CA PRO A 56 7.67 -6.14 10.40
C PRO A 56 9.13 -5.88 10.74
N ALA A 57 9.38 -5.41 11.97
CA ALA A 57 10.71 -5.27 12.57
C ALA A 57 11.67 -4.40 11.73
N MET A 58 11.15 -3.30 11.20
CA MET A 58 11.95 -2.27 10.53
C MET A 58 12.53 -1.32 11.58
N THR A 59 13.75 -0.83 11.35
CA THR A 59 14.36 0.20 12.18
C THR A 59 14.35 1.53 11.44
N SER A 60 13.79 2.56 12.05
CA SER A 60 13.90 3.95 11.58
C SER A 60 14.90 4.72 12.43
N ILE A 61 15.63 5.63 11.77
CA ILE A 61 16.61 6.52 12.40
C ILE A 61 16.31 7.92 11.87
N TYR A 62 16.06 8.87 12.77
CA TYR A 62 15.66 10.23 12.42
C TYR A 62 16.08 11.22 13.51
N VAL A 63 15.99 12.53 13.24
CA VAL A 63 16.25 13.57 14.24
C VAL A 63 14.92 14.05 14.81
N TRP A 64 14.81 14.03 16.14
CA TRP A 64 13.67 14.58 16.87
C TRP A 64 14.15 15.40 18.05
N LYS A 65 13.62 16.62 18.20
CA LYS A 65 14.01 17.55 19.29
C LYS A 65 15.52 17.78 19.45
N GLY A 66 16.27 17.67 18.34
CA GLY A 66 17.71 17.89 18.31
C GLY A 66 18.56 16.65 18.62
N GLU A 67 17.94 15.49 18.87
CA GLU A 67 18.62 14.23 19.14
C GLU A 67 18.34 13.21 18.04
N THR A 68 19.31 12.32 17.79
CA THR A 68 19.13 11.21 16.86
C THR A 68 18.37 10.10 17.58
N GLU A 69 17.17 9.83 17.09
CA GLU A 69 16.31 8.77 17.58
C GLU A 69 16.47 7.50 16.76
N THR A 70 16.14 6.37 17.38
CA THR A 70 16.01 5.08 16.71
C THR A 70 14.74 4.40 17.20
N ALA A 71 13.87 3.98 16.29
CA ALA A 71 12.61 3.31 16.63
C ALA A 71 12.47 1.99 15.85
N GLU A 72 11.82 1.02 16.49
CA GLU A 72 11.30 -0.17 15.80
C GLU A 72 9.90 0.15 15.27
N GLU A 73 9.65 -0.18 14.02
CA GLU A 73 8.43 0.12 13.28
C GLU A 73 8.06 -1.06 12.37
N ALA A 74 6.91 -0.94 11.70
CA ALA A 74 6.54 -1.78 10.58
C ALA A 74 6.32 -0.94 9.32
N VAL A 75 6.70 -1.46 8.16
CA VAL A 75 6.41 -0.83 6.87
C VAL A 75 5.15 -1.44 6.27
N LEU A 76 4.23 -0.58 5.86
CA LEU A 76 3.10 -0.90 4.99
C LEU A 76 3.43 -0.49 3.56
N ILE A 77 3.28 -1.42 2.61
CA ILE A 77 3.42 -1.16 1.18
C ILE A 77 2.10 -1.49 0.48
N ALA A 78 1.29 -0.47 0.18
CA ALA A 78 0.06 -0.61 -0.58
C ALA A 78 0.32 -0.54 -2.08
N LYS A 79 -0.39 -1.35 -2.87
CA LYS A 79 -0.44 -1.28 -4.34
C LYS A 79 -1.88 -0.98 -4.72
N LEU A 80 -2.05 0.08 -5.49
CA LEU A 80 -3.37 0.64 -5.78
C LEU A 80 -3.34 1.42 -7.09
N SER A 81 -4.52 1.73 -7.62
CA SER A 81 -4.62 2.61 -8.77
C SER A 81 -4.13 4.02 -8.43
N ARG A 82 -3.51 4.70 -9.40
CA ARG A 82 -3.08 6.09 -9.28
C ARG A 82 -4.25 7.01 -8.94
N GLN A 83 -5.42 6.76 -9.51
CA GLN A 83 -6.63 7.55 -9.27
C GLN A 83 -7.12 7.45 -7.81
N GLY A 84 -6.94 6.30 -7.16
CA GLY A 84 -7.30 6.08 -5.76
C GLY A 84 -6.27 6.58 -4.75
N ALA A 85 -5.09 7.04 -5.20
CA ALA A 85 -3.96 7.35 -4.33
C ALA A 85 -4.29 8.40 -3.26
N ASP A 86 -4.89 9.52 -3.65
CA ASP A 86 -5.19 10.62 -2.73
C ASP A 86 -6.20 10.19 -1.65
N ARG A 87 -7.19 9.36 -2.02
CA ARG A 87 -8.16 8.81 -1.08
C ARG A 87 -7.51 7.85 -0.09
N ALA A 88 -6.63 6.98 -0.56
CA ALA A 88 -5.88 6.07 0.30
C ALA A 88 -4.94 6.84 1.25
N VAL A 89 -4.22 7.84 0.75
CA VAL A 89 -3.36 8.71 1.59
C VAL A 89 -4.19 9.41 2.66
N ALA A 90 -5.32 10.04 2.28
CA ALA A 90 -6.19 10.70 3.24
C ALA A 90 -6.71 9.74 4.32
N HIS A 91 -7.08 8.52 3.91
CA HIS A 91 -7.53 7.49 4.86
C HIS A 91 -6.41 7.04 5.81
N ILE A 92 -5.19 6.83 5.29
CA ILE A 92 -4.03 6.46 6.11
C ILE A 92 -3.75 7.57 7.12
N VAL A 93 -3.65 8.83 6.68
CA VAL A 93 -3.35 9.97 7.55
C VAL A 93 -4.41 10.15 8.62
N ALA A 94 -5.70 10.08 8.25
CA ALA A 94 -6.80 10.30 9.19
C ALA A 94 -6.89 9.25 10.30
N ASN A 95 -6.39 8.04 10.06
CA ASN A 95 -6.46 6.91 10.99
C ASN A 95 -5.08 6.50 11.52
N HIS A 96 -4.05 7.32 11.30
CA HIS A 96 -2.69 6.98 11.74
C HIS A 96 -2.50 7.26 13.24
N PRO A 97 -1.76 6.40 13.97
CA PRO A 97 -1.41 6.66 15.37
C PRO A 97 -0.46 7.86 15.58
N TYR A 98 0.27 8.24 14.54
CA TYR A 98 1.23 9.35 14.58
C TYR A 98 0.61 10.63 14.05
N GLU A 99 0.97 11.75 14.68
CA GLU A 99 0.54 13.09 14.26
C GLU A 99 1.08 13.46 12.87
N THR A 100 2.31 13.07 12.55
CA THR A 100 2.94 13.31 11.25
C THR A 100 3.44 11.99 10.67
N PRO A 101 2.55 11.17 10.06
CA PRO A 101 2.93 9.87 9.54
C PRO A 101 3.79 10.00 8.27
N ALA A 102 4.78 9.13 8.13
CA ALA A 102 5.48 8.97 6.87
C ALA A 102 4.56 8.24 5.89
N VAL A 103 4.03 8.94 4.89
CA VAL A 103 3.18 8.37 3.83
C VAL A 103 3.65 8.92 2.49
N LEU A 104 4.20 8.06 1.64
CA LEU A 104 4.80 8.44 0.36
C LEU A 104 4.13 7.68 -0.79
N VAL A 105 3.74 8.40 -1.85
CA VAL A 105 3.28 7.80 -3.10
C VAL A 105 4.47 7.64 -4.04
N VAL A 106 4.79 6.40 -4.38
CA VAL A 106 5.90 6.02 -5.25
C VAL A 106 5.35 5.55 -6.60
N PRO A 107 5.73 6.19 -7.73
CA PRO A 107 5.30 5.75 -9.05
C PRO A 107 5.77 4.33 -9.37
N VAL A 108 4.86 3.50 -9.90
CA VAL A 108 5.23 2.28 -10.61
C VAL A 108 5.45 2.65 -12.08
N VAL A 109 6.50 2.11 -12.69
CA VAL A 109 6.86 2.39 -14.10
C VAL A 109 6.71 1.16 -15.01
N GLY A 110 6.50 -0.02 -14.42
CA GLY A 110 6.43 -1.31 -15.12
C GLY A 110 5.97 -2.43 -14.19
N GLY A 111 5.44 -3.51 -14.76
CA GLY A 111 5.00 -4.70 -14.04
C GLY A 111 4.37 -5.72 -14.99
N SER A 112 3.98 -6.88 -14.48
CA SER A 112 3.19 -7.83 -15.28
C SER A 112 1.77 -7.33 -15.46
N SER A 113 1.27 -7.32 -16.69
CA SER A 113 -0.05 -6.77 -17.04
C SER A 113 -1.17 -7.37 -16.21
N ASP A 114 -1.21 -8.70 -16.06
CA ASP A 114 -2.22 -9.40 -15.24
C ASP A 114 -2.25 -8.90 -13.79
N TYR A 115 -1.08 -8.67 -13.19
CA TYR A 115 -0.98 -8.20 -11.81
C TYR A 115 -1.41 -6.74 -11.67
N LEU A 116 -0.99 -5.89 -12.61
CA LEU A 116 -1.38 -4.47 -12.61
C LEU A 116 -2.89 -4.32 -12.81
N ASN A 117 -3.48 -5.07 -13.76
CA ASN A 117 -4.92 -5.13 -13.96
C ASN A 117 -5.65 -5.60 -12.70
N TRP A 118 -5.16 -6.65 -12.04
CA TRP A 118 -5.76 -7.15 -10.79
C TRP A 118 -5.70 -6.11 -9.66
N VAL A 119 -4.58 -5.39 -9.50
CA VAL A 119 -4.44 -4.31 -8.51
C VAL A 119 -5.43 -3.18 -8.78
N VAL A 120 -5.55 -2.74 -10.04
CA VAL A 120 -6.50 -1.68 -10.41
C VAL A 120 -7.94 -2.15 -10.21
N GLY A 121 -8.29 -3.35 -10.64
CA GLY A 121 -9.63 -3.92 -10.43
C GLY A 121 -10.02 -4.12 -8.96
N GLY A 122 -9.03 -4.28 -8.08
CA GLY A 122 -9.22 -4.30 -6.62
C GLY A 122 -9.36 -2.91 -5.97
N THR A 123 -9.11 -1.83 -6.72
CA THR A 123 -9.19 -0.44 -6.24
C THR A 123 -10.45 0.23 -6.80
N ARG A 124 -11.39 0.61 -5.92
CA ARG A 124 -12.63 1.28 -6.32
C ARG A 124 -12.37 2.75 -6.66
N PRO A 125 -12.98 3.29 -7.73
CA PRO A 125 -12.88 4.71 -8.07
C PRO A 125 -13.40 5.62 -6.96
#